data_AF-A0A377JZL6-F1
#
_entry.id   AF-A0A377JZL6-F1
#
_cell.length_a   1.000
_cell.length_b   1.000
_cell.length_c   1.000
_cell.angle_alpha   90.00
_cell.angle_beta   90.00
_cell.angle_gamma   90.00
#
_symmetry.space_group_name_H-M   'P 1'
#
loop_
_entity.id
_entity.type
_entity.pdbx_description
1 polymer ?
#
loop_
_entity_poly.entity_id
_entity_poly.type
_entity_poly.pdbx_seq_one_letter_code
_entity_poly.pdbx_strand_id
1 'polypeptide(L)'
;MTMSLKPQNILCHRISESEVTPVVCDNIGESTLIPLATWSKWCCLRKQERLWKRFIAQPALAIALQKDLQPRESKTLALTSREA
;
A
#
# COMPACT_ATOMS: atom_id res chain seq x y z
N MET A 1 -14.07 -0.31 -4.37
CA MET A 1 -13.99 1.11 -3.97
C MET A 1 -12.52 1.50 -3.71
N THR A 2 -11.66 1.43 -4.71
CA THR A 2 -10.26 1.92 -4.68
C THR A 2 -9.88 2.35 -6.09
N MET A 3 -9.21 3.50 -6.24
CA MET A 3 -8.89 4.05 -7.55
C MET A 3 -7.56 3.55 -8.12
N SER A 4 -6.52 3.43 -7.30
CA SER A 4 -5.19 3.00 -7.78
C SER A 4 -4.32 2.54 -6.62
N LEU A 5 -4.12 1.23 -6.51
CA LEU A 5 -3.22 0.66 -5.51
C LEU A 5 -1.76 0.91 -5.95
N LYS A 6 -1.07 1.80 -5.24
CA LYS A 6 0.34 2.13 -5.45
C LYS A 6 1.20 1.61 -4.29
N PRO A 7 2.46 1.22 -4.52
CA PRO A 7 3.32 0.74 -3.44
C PRO A 7 3.50 1.76 -2.32
N GLN A 8 3.53 3.05 -2.66
CA GLN A 8 3.67 4.16 -1.71
C GLN A 8 2.44 4.38 -0.82
N ASN A 9 1.30 3.79 -1.19
CA ASN A 9 0.06 3.88 -0.42
C ASN A 9 0.01 2.82 0.69
N ILE A 10 0.98 1.90 0.76
CA ILE A 10 1.07 0.90 1.82
C ILE A 10 1.97 1.46 2.92
N LEU A 11 1.36 1.88 4.02
CA LEU A 11 2.06 2.37 5.20
C LEU A 11 2.27 1.23 6.19
N CYS A 12 3.45 1.16 6.78
CA CYS A 12 3.70 0.24 7.89
C CYS A 12 3.30 0.93 9.18
N HIS A 13 2.21 0.49 9.80
CA HIS A 13 1.86 0.91 11.15
C HIS A 13 2.59 0.01 12.15
N ARG A 14 3.63 0.53 12.80
CA ARG A 14 4.36 -0.18 13.85
C ARG A 14 3.61 -0.01 15.16
N ILE A 15 2.93 -1.07 15.63
CA ILE A 15 2.16 -1.08 16.88
C ILE A 15 3.08 -1.38 18.07
N SER A 16 4.11 -2.20 17.85
CA SER A 16 5.12 -2.58 18.85
C SER A 16 6.48 -2.82 18.19
N GLU A 17 7.53 -3.06 18.96
CA GLU A 17 8.84 -3.39 18.40
C GLU A 17 8.83 -4.66 17.54
N SER A 18 7.94 -5.60 17.86
CA SER A 18 7.77 -6.89 17.19
C SER A 18 6.55 -6.98 16.27
N GLU A 19 5.69 -5.96 16.22
CA GLU A 19 4.42 -6.02 15.50
C GLU A 19 4.25 -4.85 14.53
N VAL A 20 4.17 -5.19 13.25
CA VAL A 20 3.95 -4.26 12.15
C VAL A 20 2.68 -4.68 11.40
N THR A 21 1.72 -3.77 11.31
CA THR A 21 0.51 -3.96 10.52
C THR A 21 0.58 -3.10 9.26
N PRO A 22 0.59 -3.70 8.06
CA PRO A 22 0.52 -2.92 6.83
C PRO A 22 -0.89 -2.33 6.69
N VAL A 23 -0.97 -1.01 6.58
CA VAL A 23 -2.19 -0.25 6.35
C VAL A 23 -2.17 0.27 4.91
N VAL A 24 -3.19 -0.08 4.14
CA VAL A 24 -3.35 0.43 2.77
C VAL A 24 -4.12 1.74 2.81
N CYS A 25 -3.41 2.85 2.67
CA CYS A 25 -3.95 4.20 2.56
C CYS A 25 -4.15 4.56 1.09
N ASP A 26 -5.20 4.02 0.47
CA ASP A 26 -5.58 4.34 -0.91
C ASP A 26 -6.83 5.22 -0.97
N ASN A 27 -6.98 5.97 -2.07
CA ASN A 27 -8.16 6.76 -2.33
C ASN A 27 -9.36 5.84 -2.61
N ILE A 28 -10.41 5.98 -1.79
CA ILE A 28 -11.68 5.29 -1.98
C ILE A 28 -12.45 5.99 -3.09
N GLY A 29 -12.71 5.29 -4.19
CA GLY A 29 -13.48 5.82 -5.31
C GLY A 29 -13.55 4.85 -6.48
N GLU A 30 -14.36 5.20 -7.47
CA GLU A 30 -14.47 4.48 -8.73
C GLU A 30 -14.24 5.44 -9.90
N SER A 31 -13.10 5.31 -10.58
CA SER A 31 -12.75 6.13 -11.75
C SER A 31 -13.15 5.50 -13.09
N THR A 32 -13.97 4.45 -13.07
CA THR A 32 -14.41 3.79 -14.30
C THR A 32 -15.61 4.53 -14.88
N LEU A 33 -15.63 4.69 -16.20
CA LEU A 33 -16.70 5.37 -16.94
C LEU A 33 -18.10 4.88 -16.57
N ILE A 34 -18.22 3.58 -16.27
CA ILE A 34 -19.44 2.97 -15.75
C ILE A 34 -19.14 2.43 -14.35
N PRO A 35 -19.79 2.93 -13.28
CA PRO A 35 -19.48 2.57 -11.90
C PRO A 35 -20.17 1.27 -11.48
N LEU A 36 -19.98 0.18 -12.22
CA LEU A 36 -20.66 -1.11 -11.96
C LEU A 36 -20.32 -1.67 -10.57
N ALA A 37 -19.14 -1.39 -10.02
CA ALA A 37 -18.77 -1.84 -8.69
C ALA A 37 -19.48 -1.06 -7.57
N THR A 38 -20.11 0.08 -7.89
CA THR A 38 -20.97 0.82 -6.97
C THR A 38 -22.33 0.14 -6.78
N TRP A 39 -22.85 -0.50 -7.83
CA TRP A 39 -24.19 -1.11 -7.84
C TRP A 39 -24.16 -2.64 -7.65
N SER A 40 -23.01 -3.28 -7.85
CA SER A 40 -22.85 -4.73 -7.74
C SER A 40 -21.62 -5.12 -6.91
N LYS A 41 -21.89 -5.82 -5.80
CA LYS A 41 -20.85 -6.40 -4.93
C LYS A 41 -19.93 -7.36 -5.69
N TRP A 42 -20.49 -8.16 -6.61
CA TRP A 42 -19.72 -9.09 -7.43
C TRP A 42 -18.73 -8.37 -8.36
N CYS A 43 -19.19 -7.31 -9.02
CA CYS A 43 -18.33 -6.45 -9.85
C CYS A 43 -17.22 -5.80 -9.03
N CYS A 44 -17.53 -5.36 -7.80
CA CYS A 44 -16.54 -4.79 -6.88
C CYS A 44 -15.44 -5.79 -6.51
N LEU A 45 -15.80 -7.01 -6.10
CA LEU A 45 -14.84 -8.04 -5.73
C LEU A 45 -13.93 -8.40 -6.90
N ARG A 46 -14.49 -8.59 -8.10
CA ARG A 46 -13.71 -8.87 -9.31
C ARG A 46 -12.84 -7.71 -9.76
N LYS A 47 -13.26 -6.47 -9.54
CA LYS A 47 -12.45 -5.28 -9.82
C LYS A 47 -11.26 -5.23 -8.87
N GLN A 48 -11.51 -5.46 -7.58
CA GLN A 48 -10.47 -5.46 -6.55
C GLN A 48 -9.44 -6.57 -6.79
N GLU A 49 -9.87 -7.78 -7.11
CA GLU A 49 -8.97 -8.90 -7.43
C GLU A 49 -8.08 -8.58 -8.64
N ARG A 50 -8.65 -7.99 -9.70
CA ARG A 50 -7.88 -7.57 -10.88
C ARG A 50 -6.85 -6.50 -10.55
N LEU A 51 -7.22 -5.50 -9.75
CA LEU A 51 -6.29 -4.45 -9.32
C LEU A 51 -5.16 -5.02 -8.46
N TRP A 52 -5.49 -5.94 -7.56
CA TRP A 52 -4.51 -6.64 -6.72
C TRP A 52 -3.51 -7.47 -7.53
N LYS A 53 -4.00 -8.27 -8.48
CA LYS A 53 -3.14 -9.04 -9.40
C LYS A 53 -2.21 -8.14 -10.20
N ARG A 54 -2.72 -7.03 -10.72
CA ARG A 54 -1.90 -6.04 -11.44
C ARG A 54 -0.86 -5.40 -10.55
N PHE A 55 -1.22 -5.08 -9.31
CA PHE A 55 -0.30 -4.51 -8.33
C PHE A 55 0.85 -5.47 -8.01
N ILE A 56 0.56 -6.74 -7.70
CA ILE A 56 1.59 -7.76 -7.43
C ILE A 56 2.50 -7.96 -8.64
N ALA A 57 1.95 -7.92 -9.85
CA ALA A 57 2.72 -8.04 -11.09
C ALA A 57 3.57 -6.80 -11.43
N GLN A 58 3.48 -5.70 -10.66
CA GLN A 58 4.29 -4.51 -10.96
C GLN A 58 5.77 -4.79 -10.68
N PRO A 59 6.66 -4.59 -11.68
CA PRO A 59 8.09 -4.79 -11.49
C PRO A 59 8.67 -3.82 -10.44
N ALA A 60 8.09 -2.62 -10.30
CA ALA A 60 8.47 -1.67 -9.27
C ALA A 60 8.28 -2.21 -7.84
N LEU A 61 7.25 -3.02 -7.62
CA LEU A 61 7.01 -3.68 -6.33
C LEU A 61 8.09 -4.75 -6.06
N ALA A 62 8.41 -5.56 -7.06
CA ALA A 62 9.46 -6.58 -6.94
C ALA A 62 10.84 -5.94 -6.64
N ILE A 63 11.17 -4.83 -7.31
CA ILE A 63 12.41 -4.08 -7.07
C ILE A 63 12.42 -3.48 -5.65
N ALA A 64 11.30 -2.93 -5.18
CA ALA A 64 11.20 -2.39 -3.82
C ALA A 64 11.40 -3.48 -2.76
N LEU A 65 10.76 -4.64 -2.92
CA LEU A 65 10.94 -5.79 -2.03
C LEU A 65 12.39 -6.30 -2.00
N GLN A 66 13.08 -6.32 -3.14
CA GLN A 66 14.50 -6.71 -3.20
C GLN A 66 15.42 -5.69 -2.53
N LYS A 67 15.10 -4.39 -2.59
CA LYS A 67 15.88 -3.34 -1.92
C LYS A 67 15.78 -3.40 -0.40
N ASP A 68 14.60 -3.72 0.14
CA ASP A 68 14.41 -3.84 1.59
C ASP A 68 15.02 -5.13 2.19
N LEU A 69 15.26 -6.16 1.37
CA LEU A 69 16.01 -7.35 1.76
C LEU A 69 17.52 -7.12 1.91
N GLN A 70 18.05 -6.01 1.39
CA GLN A 70 19.41 -5.59 1.70
C GLN A 70 19.45 -5.07 3.14
N PRO A 71 20.47 -5.44 3.95
CA PRO A 71 20.59 -4.94 5.30
C PRO A 71 20.69 -3.42 5.23
N ARG A 72 19.59 -2.75 5.58
CA ARG A 72 19.56 -1.30 5.70
C ARG A 72 20.46 -0.98 6.87
N GLU A 73 21.65 -0.44 6.60
CA GLU A 73 22.49 0.16 7.64
C GLU A 73 21.59 1.10 8.44
N SER A 74 21.36 0.73 9.70
CA SER A 74 20.58 1.49 10.66
C SER A 74 21.25 2.84 10.87
N LYS A 75 21.00 3.79 9.99
CA LYS A 75 21.25 5.20 10.28
C LYS A 75 20.25 5.58 11.36
N THR A 76 20.70 5.44 12.59
CA THR A 76 20.12 5.98 13.81
C THR A 76 19.62 7.38 13.51
N LEU A 77 18.31 7.51 13.27
CA LEU A 77 17.66 8.81 13.20
C LEU A 77 17.64 9.33 14.63
N ALA A 78 18.70 10.05 14.99
CA ALA A 78 18.75 10.82 16.22
C ALA A 78 17.66 11.88 16.12
N LEU A 79 16.50 11.58 16.70
CA LEU A 79 15.45 12.55 16.99
C LEU A 79 16.03 13.51 18.04
N THR A 80 16.61 14.62 17.59
CA THR A 80 16.95 15.71 18.49
C THR A 80 15.65 16.44 18.83
N SER A 81 15.10 16.12 20.00
CA SER A 81 14.05 16.91 20.62
C SER A 81 14.62 18.31 20.92
N ARG A 82 14.21 19.30 20.14
CA ARG A 82 14.28 20.70 20.57
C ARG A 82 13.03 20.99 21.39
N GLU A 83 13.21 21.09 22.69
CA GLU A 83 12.22 21.70 23.59
C GLU A 83 12.09 23.19 23.24
N ALA A 84 10.85 23.70 23.29
CA ALA A 84 10.49 25.09 23.11
C ALA A 84 10.07 25.70 24.44
#